data_AF-A0A6I9NZG8-F1
#
_entry.id   AF-A0A6I9NZG8-F1
#
_cell.length_a   1.000
_cell.length_b   1.000
_cell.length_c   1.000
_cell.angle_alpha   90.00
_cell.angle_beta   90.00
_cell.angle_gamma   90.00
#
_symmetry.space_group_name_H-M   'P 1'
#
loop_
_entity.id
_entity.type
_entity.pdbx_description
1 polymer ?
#
loop_
_entity_poly.entity_id
_entity_poly.type
_entity_poly.pdbx_seq_one_letter_code
_entity_poly.pdbx_strand_id
1 'polypeptide(L)'
;VQQLTSPSSLLTVTVCEPHAMSEAVTEPHRAGGFLESACAASLDGIVDTANESSGEESAGEREEEIGAQDENASSTKTTEVPAGRTSNTQTVSTQRPNSLQVHAAGEPGLWTSQGDAEVKLRMGDSGLAAETPLTVNQMFTSAVERFGDHTALSWKEGEQQKSLNYKEYYQTCRTAAKSFLKLGLQRCNGVGILGFNSAEWFISDIAAILAGGFAVGIYTTNSPEACQYVAENCKANIIVVENQKQLQKILQVEDKLPHLKAIIQYKDALKEKRPNLYTWAEFMELGRDEPDAPLDAIISSQKPNQCCSLIYTSGTTGQPKGVMLSHDN
;
A
#
# COMPACT_ATOMS: atom_id res chain seq x y z
N VAL A 1 -68.45 51.66 -9.80
CA VAL A 1 -67.30 51.63 -8.87
C VAL A 1 -66.95 50.16 -8.67
N GLN A 2 -66.10 49.49 -9.46
CA GLN A 2 -64.94 49.89 -10.27
C GLN A 2 -63.69 50.27 -9.44
N GLN A 3 -62.72 49.33 -9.48
CA GLN A 3 -61.26 49.51 -9.62
C GLN A 3 -60.30 49.82 -8.45
N LEU A 4 -59.24 48.98 -8.45
CA LEU A 4 -57.78 49.29 -8.44
C LEU A 4 -56.94 49.32 -7.15
N THR A 5 -55.64 49.12 -7.39
CA THR A 5 -54.43 49.16 -6.53
C THR A 5 -54.14 47.89 -5.69
N SER A 6 -52.91 47.35 -5.61
CA SER A 6 -51.66 47.53 -6.40
C SER A 6 -50.74 46.28 -6.26
N PRO A 7 -49.71 46.07 -7.12
CA PRO A 7 -49.11 44.74 -7.34
C PRO A 7 -47.67 44.51 -6.79
N SER A 8 -47.22 43.26 -6.98
CA SER A 8 -45.95 42.63 -6.56
C SER A 8 -44.65 43.22 -7.11
N SER A 9 -43.53 42.92 -6.44
CA SER A 9 -42.17 43.11 -6.95
C SER A 9 -41.55 41.78 -7.38
N LEU A 10 -41.03 41.72 -8.61
CA LEU A 10 -40.23 40.61 -9.17
C LEU A 10 -38.77 41.05 -9.26
N LEU A 11 -37.83 40.18 -8.87
CA LEU A 11 -36.41 40.37 -9.20
C LEU A 11 -36.16 39.92 -10.64
N THR A 12 -35.51 40.78 -11.43
CA THR A 12 -35.08 40.47 -12.80
C THR A 12 -33.57 40.22 -12.82
N VAL A 13 -33.16 39.13 -13.46
CA VAL A 13 -31.75 38.79 -13.72
C VAL A 13 -31.18 39.74 -14.78
N THR A 14 -29.97 40.25 -14.57
CA THR A 14 -29.22 41.01 -15.58
C THR A 14 -28.00 40.21 -16.03
N VAL A 15 -27.94 39.91 -17.32
CA VAL A 15 -26.76 39.39 -18.04
C VAL A 15 -26.14 40.56 -18.81
N CYS A 16 -24.81 40.68 -18.81
CA CYS A 16 -24.08 41.61 -19.68
C CYS A 16 -23.01 40.86 -20.47
N GLU A 17 -23.03 41.05 -21.79
CA GLU A 17 -22.01 40.60 -22.75
C GLU A 17 -21.08 41.77 -23.16
N PRO A 18 -19.96 41.50 -23.86
CA PRO A 18 -18.79 42.40 -23.90
C PRO A 18 -18.73 43.36 -25.09
N HIS A 19 -17.83 44.35 -25.04
CA HIS A 19 -17.48 45.18 -26.21
C HIS A 19 -15.97 45.45 -26.38
N ALA A 20 -15.57 45.30 -27.64
CA ALA A 20 -14.29 45.46 -28.36
C ALA A 20 -13.21 46.48 -27.92
N MET A 21 -11.95 46.02 -28.03
CA MET A 21 -10.79 46.55 -28.78
C MET A 21 -10.58 48.07 -28.98
N SER A 22 -9.34 48.53 -28.74
CA SER A 22 -8.67 49.58 -29.54
C SER A 22 -7.14 49.38 -29.54
N GLU A 23 -6.46 49.87 -30.57
CA GLU A 23 -5.10 49.46 -30.99
C GLU A 23 -3.95 50.30 -30.39
N ALA A 24 -2.90 49.56 -29.96
CA ALA A 24 -1.48 49.65 -30.32
C ALA A 24 -0.77 51.01 -30.64
N VAL A 25 0.39 51.20 -30.00
CA VAL A 25 1.58 51.92 -30.52
C VAL A 25 2.85 51.17 -30.08
N THR A 26 3.84 51.06 -30.98
CA THR A 26 5.13 50.34 -30.79
C THR A 26 6.30 51.34 -30.61
N GLU A 27 7.60 51.06 -30.44
CA GLU A 27 8.51 49.87 -30.49
C GLU A 27 9.84 50.33 -29.78
N PRO A 28 11.06 49.78 -29.98
CA PRO A 28 11.51 48.42 -30.32
C PRO A 28 12.63 47.83 -29.41
N HIS A 29 12.74 46.49 -29.44
CA HIS A 29 13.96 45.65 -29.43
C HIS A 29 15.12 45.79 -28.41
N ARG A 30 15.42 44.65 -27.75
CA ARG A 30 16.44 43.70 -28.26
C ARG A 30 16.19 42.25 -27.82
N ALA A 31 16.40 41.30 -28.75
CA ALA A 31 16.26 39.84 -28.58
C ALA A 31 17.60 39.18 -28.16
N GLY A 32 17.70 37.88 -27.83
CA GLY A 32 16.74 36.76 -27.86
C GLY A 32 17.33 35.53 -27.12
N GLY A 33 16.82 34.30 -27.25
CA GLY A 33 15.70 33.83 -28.08
C GLY A 33 15.21 32.44 -27.63
N PHE A 34 13.98 32.09 -28.02
CA PHE A 34 13.28 30.85 -27.69
C PHE A 34 13.69 29.67 -28.59
N LEU A 35 13.43 28.44 -28.12
CA LEU A 35 12.79 27.39 -28.93
C LEU A 35 11.89 26.53 -28.03
N GLU A 36 10.57 26.72 -28.15
CA GLU A 36 9.57 25.74 -27.69
C GLU A 36 9.40 24.63 -28.73
N SER A 37 9.02 23.44 -28.27
CA SER A 37 8.39 22.43 -29.12
C SER A 37 7.23 21.81 -28.34
N ALA A 38 6.03 21.89 -28.91
CA ALA A 38 4.81 21.37 -28.31
C ALA A 38 4.48 19.97 -28.86
N CYS A 39 4.10 19.06 -27.96
CA CYS A 39 3.29 17.90 -28.32
C CYS A 39 2.11 17.80 -27.35
N ALA A 40 0.91 18.06 -27.88
CA ALA A 40 -0.33 17.70 -27.21
C ALA A 40 -0.63 16.20 -27.45
N ALA A 41 -1.11 15.51 -26.43
CA ALA A 41 -1.73 14.20 -26.55
C ALA A 41 -2.99 14.18 -25.68
N SER A 42 -4.11 13.74 -26.26
CA SER A 42 -5.42 13.78 -25.61
C SER A 42 -5.53 12.85 -24.40
N LEU A 43 -6.22 13.32 -23.36
CA LEU A 43 -6.77 12.51 -22.29
C LEU A 43 -8.29 12.71 -22.28
N ASP A 44 -8.99 11.94 -23.12
CA ASP A 44 -10.43 11.77 -23.05
C ASP A 44 -10.75 10.42 -22.39
N GLY A 45 -11.60 10.45 -21.37
CA GLY A 45 -12.29 9.27 -20.84
C GLY A 45 -11.61 8.55 -19.67
N ILE A 46 -11.93 8.98 -18.45
CA ILE A 46 -12.59 8.14 -17.42
C ILE A 46 -13.57 9.07 -16.70
N VAL A 47 -14.84 8.69 -16.67
CA VAL A 47 -15.89 9.42 -15.93
C VAL A 47 -16.16 8.65 -14.64
N ASP A 48 -16.02 9.31 -13.50
CA ASP A 48 -16.48 8.79 -12.22
C ASP A 48 -18.01 8.63 -12.24
N THR A 49 -18.48 7.40 -12.05
CA THR A 49 -19.89 7.11 -11.75
C THR A 49 -20.00 6.38 -10.43
N ALA A 50 -19.92 7.14 -9.33
CA ALA A 50 -20.52 6.72 -8.08
C ALA A 50 -22.04 6.65 -8.29
N ASN A 51 -22.64 5.48 -8.06
CA ASN A 51 -24.08 5.28 -8.16
C ASN A 51 -24.62 4.76 -6.82
N GLU A 52 -25.18 5.65 -6.02
CA GLU A 52 -26.08 5.28 -4.93
C GLU A 52 -27.46 4.98 -5.52
N SER A 53 -28.05 3.83 -5.16
CA SER A 53 -29.51 3.70 -5.21
C SER A 53 -30.00 2.83 -4.06
N SER A 54 -30.65 3.47 -3.09
CA SER A 54 -31.55 2.82 -2.14
C SER A 54 -32.73 2.18 -2.87
N GLY A 55 -33.06 0.95 -2.52
CA GLY A 55 -34.28 0.26 -2.97
C GLY A 55 -34.67 -0.80 -1.95
N GLU A 56 -35.70 -0.51 -1.16
CA GLU A 56 -36.41 -1.52 -0.37
C GLU A 56 -37.28 -2.36 -1.31
N GLU A 57 -37.29 -3.68 -1.16
CA GLU A 57 -38.48 -4.46 -1.46
C GLU A 57 -38.51 -5.77 -0.65
N SER A 58 -39.72 -6.30 -0.44
CA SER A 58 -40.06 -7.18 0.68
C SER A 58 -40.52 -8.57 0.24
N ALA A 59 -40.20 -9.56 1.09
CA ALA A 59 -40.86 -10.85 1.30
C ALA A 59 -41.45 -11.64 0.10
N GLY A 60 -40.94 -12.86 -0.09
CA GLY A 60 -41.61 -13.92 -0.84
C GLY A 60 -41.19 -15.29 -0.31
N GLU A 61 -42.08 -15.94 0.44
CA GLU A 61 -41.88 -17.30 0.98
C GLU A 61 -41.95 -18.36 -0.14
N ARG A 62 -41.22 -19.48 0.04
CA ARG A 62 -41.65 -20.81 -0.43
C ARG A 62 -40.91 -21.94 0.29
N GLU A 63 -41.68 -22.92 0.73
CA GLU A 63 -41.25 -24.14 1.41
C GLU A 63 -41.02 -25.30 0.40
N GLU A 64 -41.00 -26.53 0.91
CA GLU A 64 -40.87 -27.85 0.24
C GLU A 64 -39.42 -28.27 -0.12
N GLU A 65 -38.98 -29.50 0.18
CA GLU A 65 -39.58 -30.60 0.96
C GLU A 65 -38.47 -31.54 1.49
N ILE A 66 -38.73 -32.27 2.58
CA ILE A 66 -37.84 -33.33 3.09
C ILE A 66 -38.51 -34.70 2.86
N GLY A 67 -37.89 -35.54 2.04
CA GLY A 67 -38.23 -36.96 1.88
C GLY A 67 -37.04 -37.85 2.21
N ALA A 68 -37.23 -38.80 3.13
CA ALA A 68 -36.23 -39.78 3.55
C ALA A 68 -36.69 -41.21 3.20
N GLN A 69 -35.84 -42.20 3.53
CA GLN A 69 -36.03 -43.68 3.42
C GLN A 69 -35.74 -44.32 2.06
N ASP A 70 -35.24 -45.56 1.97
CA ASP A 70 -34.31 -46.32 2.83
C ASP A 70 -33.84 -47.60 2.08
N GLU A 71 -32.84 -48.32 2.61
CA GLU A 71 -32.52 -49.74 2.28
C GLU A 71 -32.06 -50.09 0.82
N ASN A 72 -31.33 -51.19 0.52
CA ASN A 72 -30.74 -52.26 1.36
C ASN A 72 -29.39 -52.79 0.77
N ALA A 73 -28.72 -53.68 1.50
CA ALA A 73 -27.33 -54.12 1.30
C ALA A 73 -27.10 -55.32 0.35
N SER A 74 -25.84 -55.50 -0.09
CA SER A 74 -25.11 -56.78 -0.25
C SER A 74 -23.75 -56.54 -0.95
N SER A 75 -22.61 -57.21 -0.73
CA SER A 75 -21.99 -58.01 0.34
C SER A 75 -20.76 -58.70 -0.31
N THR A 76 -19.55 -58.55 0.25
CA THR A 76 -18.33 -59.39 -0.01
C THR A 76 -17.74 -59.38 -1.45
N LYS A 77 -16.45 -59.65 -1.71
CA LYS A 77 -15.48 -60.51 -0.99
C LYS A 77 -14.01 -60.15 -1.32
N THR A 78 -13.10 -60.42 -0.38
CA THR A 78 -11.62 -60.34 -0.49
C THR A 78 -10.98 -61.54 -1.21
N THR A 79 -9.84 -61.33 -1.89
CA THR A 79 -8.61 -62.18 -1.79
C THR A 79 -7.38 -61.61 -2.53
N GLU A 80 -6.18 -62.16 -2.25
CA GLU A 80 -4.84 -61.64 -2.58
C GLU A 80 -4.11 -62.37 -3.75
N VAL A 81 -3.19 -61.63 -4.40
CA VAL A 81 -1.83 -61.97 -4.93
C VAL A 81 -1.43 -63.44 -5.18
N PRO A 82 -0.87 -63.79 -6.37
CA PRO A 82 0.56 -64.14 -6.46
C PRO A 82 1.33 -63.67 -7.73
N ALA A 83 2.66 -63.83 -7.72
CA ALA A 83 3.65 -63.17 -8.60
C ALA A 83 4.10 -63.94 -9.87
N GLY A 84 4.81 -63.25 -10.80
CA GLY A 84 5.49 -63.92 -11.93
C GLY A 84 6.36 -63.09 -12.90
N ARG A 85 7.70 -63.18 -12.74
CA ARG A 85 8.80 -63.17 -13.78
C ARG A 85 9.23 -61.92 -14.61
N THR A 86 10.45 -61.44 -14.27
CA THR A 86 11.66 -61.19 -15.12
C THR A 86 11.58 -60.31 -16.40
N SER A 87 12.42 -59.27 -16.58
CA SER A 87 13.89 -59.39 -16.83
C SER A 87 14.62 -58.02 -16.92
N ASN A 88 15.98 -58.05 -16.83
CA ASN A 88 17.06 -57.06 -17.13
C ASN A 88 16.69 -55.61 -17.56
N THR A 89 17.45 -54.55 -17.22
CA THR A 89 18.92 -54.42 -17.38
C THR A 89 19.50 -53.17 -16.67
N GLN A 90 20.81 -53.23 -16.31
CA GLN A 90 21.76 -52.11 -16.13
C GLN A 90 21.58 -51.06 -15.00
N THR A 91 22.48 -51.16 -14.02
CA THR A 91 22.89 -50.09 -13.09
C THR A 91 23.67 -48.98 -13.80
N VAL A 92 23.31 -47.72 -13.54
CA VAL A 92 24.20 -46.56 -13.74
C VAL A 92 24.41 -45.87 -12.39
N SER A 93 25.65 -45.85 -11.91
CA SER A 93 26.04 -45.09 -10.72
C SER A 93 26.28 -43.63 -11.12
N THR A 94 25.44 -42.72 -10.64
CA THR A 94 25.72 -41.28 -10.68
C THR A 94 26.13 -40.82 -9.28
N GLN A 95 27.43 -40.57 -9.10
CA GLN A 95 27.96 -39.98 -7.89
C GLN A 95 27.37 -38.57 -7.67
N ARG A 96 27.02 -38.22 -6.43
CA ARG A 96 26.71 -36.84 -6.05
C ARG A 96 27.92 -35.94 -6.34
N PRO A 97 27.74 -34.78 -7.00
CA PRO A 97 28.74 -33.72 -6.97
C PRO A 97 28.87 -33.18 -5.55
N ASN A 98 29.98 -33.54 -4.90
CA ASN A 98 30.33 -33.06 -3.57
C ASN A 98 31.07 -31.71 -3.72
N SER A 99 30.33 -30.61 -3.84
CA SER A 99 30.76 -29.27 -3.41
C SER A 99 29.63 -28.27 -3.60
N LEU A 100 29.13 -27.71 -2.50
CA LEU A 100 28.45 -26.41 -2.57
C LEU A 100 29.52 -25.39 -2.94
N GLN A 101 29.45 -24.87 -4.17
CA GLN A 101 30.25 -23.70 -4.52
C GLN A 101 29.81 -22.55 -3.61
N VAL A 102 30.72 -22.09 -2.77
CA VAL A 102 30.57 -20.79 -2.12
C VAL A 102 30.58 -19.78 -3.28
N HIS A 103 29.43 -19.23 -3.61
CA HIS A 103 29.34 -18.18 -4.59
C HIS A 103 30.19 -17.00 -4.10
N ALA A 104 31.33 -16.78 -4.77
CA ALA A 104 31.93 -15.46 -4.78
C ALA A 104 30.85 -14.47 -5.20
N ALA A 105 30.84 -13.27 -4.60
CA ALA A 105 29.80 -12.27 -4.82
C ALA A 105 29.68 -11.92 -6.32
N GLY A 106 28.75 -12.58 -7.00
CA GLY A 106 28.45 -12.35 -8.40
C GLY A 106 27.71 -11.03 -8.56
N GLU A 107 27.66 -10.51 -9.79
CA GLU A 107 26.77 -9.38 -10.07
C GLU A 107 25.32 -9.73 -9.66
N PRO A 108 24.57 -8.77 -9.06
CA PRO A 108 23.17 -8.97 -8.73
C PRO A 108 22.36 -9.49 -9.93
N GLY A 109 21.40 -10.37 -9.66
CA GLY A 109 20.46 -10.84 -10.67
C GLY A 109 19.53 -9.71 -11.14
N LEU A 110 18.95 -9.85 -12.34
CA LEU A 110 17.92 -8.92 -12.84
C LEU A 110 16.57 -9.01 -12.06
N TRP A 111 16.44 -9.97 -11.15
CA TRP A 111 15.31 -10.20 -10.26
C TRP A 111 15.77 -11.04 -9.06
N THR A 112 14.99 -11.02 -7.98
CA THR A 112 15.20 -11.85 -6.77
C THR A 112 13.86 -12.18 -6.12
N SER A 113 13.83 -13.20 -5.26
CA SER A 113 12.73 -13.49 -4.32
C SER A 113 13.16 -13.37 -2.86
N GLN A 114 14.40 -12.94 -2.60
CA GLN A 114 14.92 -12.66 -1.26
C GLN A 114 14.71 -11.17 -0.96
N GLY A 115 13.91 -10.86 0.07
CA GLY A 115 13.51 -9.48 0.38
C GLY A 115 14.67 -8.56 0.80
N ASP A 116 15.76 -9.11 1.29
CA ASP A 116 16.98 -8.43 1.72
C ASP A 116 18.04 -8.30 0.61
N ALA A 117 17.79 -8.86 -0.57
CA ALA A 117 18.72 -8.84 -1.69
C ALA A 117 18.59 -7.60 -2.59
N GLU A 118 19.69 -7.28 -3.26
CA GLU A 118 19.78 -6.27 -4.31
C GLU A 118 19.53 -6.88 -5.69
N VAL A 119 18.95 -6.10 -6.60
CA VAL A 119 18.84 -6.44 -8.04
C VAL A 119 19.74 -5.57 -8.91
N LYS A 120 20.03 -6.02 -10.13
CA LYS A 120 20.77 -5.22 -11.11
C LYS A 120 19.84 -4.20 -11.77
N LEU A 121 20.12 -2.92 -11.52
CA LEU A 121 19.46 -1.77 -12.14
C LEU A 121 19.51 -1.85 -13.66
N ARG A 122 18.42 -1.45 -14.32
CA ARG A 122 18.26 -1.50 -15.78
C ARG A 122 18.29 -0.09 -16.36
N MET A 123 19.48 0.51 -16.35
CA MET A 123 19.70 1.83 -16.92
C MET A 123 19.58 1.80 -18.45
N GLY A 124 18.93 2.81 -19.02
CA GLY A 124 19.01 3.15 -20.45
C GLY A 124 20.08 4.20 -20.72
N ASP A 125 20.47 4.36 -21.98
CA ASP A 125 21.51 5.32 -22.38
C ASP A 125 21.01 6.78 -22.48
N SER A 126 19.69 7.00 -22.45
CA SER A 126 19.07 8.34 -22.51
C SER A 126 17.62 8.36 -21.98
N GLY A 127 17.09 9.57 -21.77
CA GLY A 127 15.73 9.79 -21.27
C GLY A 127 15.56 9.43 -19.78
N LEU A 128 14.32 9.24 -19.33
CA LEU A 128 14.00 8.93 -17.93
C LEU A 128 14.74 7.67 -17.42
N ALA A 129 14.97 6.68 -18.29
CA ALA A 129 15.69 5.46 -17.94
C ALA A 129 17.19 5.66 -17.69
N ALA A 130 17.75 6.84 -18.00
CA ALA A 130 19.14 7.21 -17.74
C ALA A 130 19.31 8.06 -16.47
N GLU A 131 18.22 8.49 -15.83
CA GLU A 131 18.27 9.29 -14.61
C GLU A 131 18.82 8.48 -13.44
N THR A 132 19.61 9.10 -12.56
CA THR A 132 20.21 8.41 -11.41
C THR A 132 19.13 7.85 -10.50
N PRO A 133 19.06 6.53 -10.28
CA PRO A 133 18.05 5.94 -9.40
C PRO A 133 18.22 6.46 -7.97
N LEU A 134 17.10 6.81 -7.35
CA LEU A 134 17.04 7.37 -6.00
C LEU A 134 16.40 6.37 -5.04
N THR A 135 16.72 6.48 -3.75
CA THR A 135 15.86 5.89 -2.72
C THR A 135 14.62 6.76 -2.52
N VAL A 136 13.53 6.15 -2.02
CA VAL A 136 12.32 6.88 -1.59
C VAL A 136 12.66 8.05 -0.67
N ASN A 137 13.63 7.88 0.25
CA ASN A 137 14.10 8.97 1.09
C ASN A 137 14.76 10.11 0.30
N GLN A 138 15.68 9.79 -0.63
CA GLN A 138 16.34 10.82 -1.47
C GLN A 138 15.34 11.61 -2.33
N MET A 139 14.33 10.93 -2.88
CA MET A 139 13.25 11.57 -3.62
C MET A 139 12.42 12.49 -2.73
N PHE A 140 12.06 12.04 -1.52
CA PHE A 140 11.29 12.83 -0.57
C PHE A 140 12.10 14.03 -0.05
N THR A 141 13.39 13.88 0.32
CA THR A 141 14.21 15.01 0.75
C THR A 141 14.38 16.06 -0.35
N SER A 142 14.55 15.64 -1.61
CA SER A 142 14.55 16.56 -2.77
C SER A 142 13.22 17.32 -2.93
N ALA A 143 12.08 16.67 -2.68
CA ALA A 143 10.78 17.34 -2.64
C ALA A 143 10.65 18.32 -1.46
N VAL A 144 11.17 17.98 -0.28
CA VAL A 144 11.20 18.86 0.91
C VAL A 144 12.07 20.09 0.69
N GLU A 145 13.23 19.94 0.04
CA GLU A 145 14.12 21.06 -0.30
C GLU A 145 13.47 22.03 -1.29
N ARG A 146 12.73 21.51 -2.29
CA ARG A 146 12.12 22.32 -3.36
C ARG A 146 10.75 22.90 -2.99
N PHE A 147 9.95 22.16 -2.23
CA PHE A 147 8.53 22.43 -1.99
C PHE A 147 8.16 22.38 -0.51
N GLY A 148 9.12 22.47 0.39
CA GLY A 148 8.95 22.18 1.82
C GLY A 148 7.76 22.85 2.53
N ASP A 149 7.44 24.10 2.17
CA ASP A 149 6.33 24.88 2.75
C ASP A 149 5.00 24.74 1.97
N HIS A 150 4.97 23.96 0.90
CA HIS A 150 3.74 23.64 0.15
C HIS A 150 3.01 22.45 0.79
N THR A 151 1.69 22.45 0.72
CA THR A 151 0.84 21.35 1.16
C THR A 151 1.22 20.03 0.46
N ALA A 152 1.50 19.00 1.25
CA ALA A 152 1.79 17.64 0.79
C ALA A 152 0.60 16.69 1.01
N LEU A 153 -0.04 16.78 2.18
CA LEU A 153 -1.25 16.02 2.54
C LEU A 153 -2.35 16.96 3.01
N SER A 154 -3.60 16.57 2.77
CA SER A 154 -4.80 17.26 3.29
C SER A 154 -5.92 16.26 3.50
N TRP A 155 -6.64 16.38 4.62
CA TRP A 155 -7.75 15.51 4.99
C TRP A 155 -8.78 16.27 5.81
N LYS A 156 -9.93 15.63 6.08
CA LYS A 156 -10.96 16.15 6.97
C LYS A 156 -11.00 15.34 8.26
N GLU A 157 -11.09 16.04 9.38
CA GLU A 157 -11.34 15.47 10.70
C GLU A 157 -12.59 16.12 11.28
N GLY A 158 -13.71 15.40 11.23
CA GLY A 158 -15.03 16.00 11.41
C GLY A 158 -15.27 17.10 10.35
N GLU A 159 -15.60 18.31 10.81
CA GLU A 159 -15.78 19.48 9.96
C GLU A 159 -14.47 20.24 9.67
N GLN A 160 -13.38 19.93 10.37
CA GLN A 160 -12.10 20.64 10.23
C GLN A 160 -11.28 20.06 9.07
N GLN A 161 -10.79 20.95 8.19
CA GLN A 161 -9.75 20.59 7.24
C GLN A 161 -8.38 20.67 7.91
N LYS A 162 -7.61 19.58 7.85
CA LYS A 162 -6.23 19.49 8.31
C LYS A 162 -5.30 19.25 7.13
N SER A 163 -4.04 19.64 7.29
CA SER A 163 -3.00 19.49 6.28
C SER A 163 -1.63 19.36 6.91
N LEU A 164 -0.69 18.77 6.16
CA LEU A 164 0.75 18.84 6.44
C LEU A 164 1.44 19.39 5.19
N ASN A 165 2.39 20.30 5.37
CA ASN A 165 3.34 20.64 4.31
C ASN A 165 4.42 19.55 4.16
N TYR A 166 5.25 19.62 3.12
CA TYR A 166 6.29 18.62 2.86
C TYR A 166 7.28 18.46 4.03
N LYS A 167 7.69 19.55 4.69
CA LYS A 167 8.58 19.50 5.88
C LYS A 167 7.92 18.76 7.04
N GLU A 168 6.70 19.14 7.38
CA GLU A 168 5.91 18.53 8.47
C GLU A 168 5.63 17.06 8.21
N TYR A 169 5.23 16.71 6.98
CA TYR A 169 4.98 15.32 6.60
C TYR A 169 6.24 14.47 6.74
N TYR A 170 7.39 14.93 6.23
CA TYR A 170 8.66 14.21 6.36
C TYR A 170 9.08 14.02 7.82
N GLN A 171 8.97 15.05 8.66
CA GLN A 171 9.28 14.95 10.11
C GLN A 171 8.31 14.02 10.85
N THR A 172 7.04 14.00 10.44
CA THR A 172 6.03 13.07 10.99
C THR A 172 6.39 11.61 10.63
N CYS A 173 6.77 11.35 9.37
CA CYS A 173 7.26 10.02 8.95
C CYS A 173 8.54 9.60 9.68
N ARG A 174 9.50 10.52 9.91
CA ARG A 174 10.70 10.22 10.70
C ARG A 174 10.38 9.89 12.16
N THR A 175 9.42 10.60 12.76
CA THR A 175 8.96 10.31 14.12
C THR A 175 8.33 8.91 14.21
N ALA A 176 7.40 8.60 13.30
CA ALA A 176 6.81 7.26 13.20
C ALA A 176 7.85 6.16 12.92
N ALA A 177 8.88 6.44 12.11
CA ALA A 177 9.96 5.50 11.83
C ALA A 177 10.77 5.19 13.10
N LYS A 178 11.10 6.20 13.90
CA LYS A 178 11.74 6.01 15.22
C LYS A 178 10.84 5.21 16.17
N SER A 179 9.53 5.46 16.17
CA SER A 179 8.57 4.65 16.93
C SER A 179 8.53 3.18 16.49
N PHE A 180 8.59 2.88 15.19
CA PHE A 180 8.68 1.50 14.70
C PHE A 180 9.98 0.81 15.14
N LEU A 181 11.12 1.51 15.08
CA LEU A 181 12.40 0.99 15.61
C LEU A 181 12.31 0.73 17.13
N LYS A 182 11.68 1.64 17.89
CA LYS A 182 11.46 1.50 19.34
C LYS A 182 10.60 0.29 19.69
N LEU A 183 9.59 -0.01 18.86
CA LEU A 183 8.74 -1.21 18.94
C LEU A 183 9.43 -2.47 18.36
N GLY A 184 10.68 -2.38 17.95
CA GLY A 184 11.51 -3.51 17.57
C GLY A 184 11.33 -3.97 16.12
N LEU A 185 10.88 -3.11 15.21
CA LEU A 185 10.93 -3.38 13.76
C LEU A 185 12.37 -3.73 13.36
N GLN A 186 12.53 -4.87 12.69
CA GLN A 186 13.80 -5.30 12.11
C GLN A 186 13.85 -4.98 10.63
N ARG A 187 15.07 -4.76 10.11
CA ARG A 187 15.34 -4.61 8.68
C ARG A 187 14.70 -5.75 7.89
N CYS A 188 14.08 -5.41 6.75
CA CYS A 188 13.49 -6.37 5.82
C CYS A 188 12.40 -7.28 6.43
N ASN A 189 11.70 -6.80 7.47
CA ASN A 189 10.43 -7.35 7.96
C ASN A 189 9.29 -6.36 7.68
N GLY A 190 8.07 -6.86 7.54
CA GLY A 190 6.90 -6.04 7.20
C GLY A 190 6.38 -5.15 8.33
N VAL A 191 5.87 -3.99 7.94
CA VAL A 191 4.83 -3.23 8.66
C VAL A 191 3.54 -3.39 7.87
N GLY A 192 2.58 -4.14 8.42
CA GLY A 192 1.27 -4.33 7.80
C GLY A 192 0.37 -3.12 8.04
N ILE A 193 -0.27 -2.59 6.99
CA ILE A 193 -1.14 -1.40 7.10
C ILE A 193 -2.54 -1.77 6.60
N LEU A 194 -3.46 -1.97 7.55
CA LEU A 194 -4.84 -2.45 7.34
C LEU A 194 -5.84 -1.32 7.63
N GLY A 195 -6.12 -0.52 6.61
CA GLY A 195 -7.00 0.65 6.74
C GLY A 195 -7.31 1.32 5.41
N PHE A 196 -8.30 2.21 5.40
CA PHE A 196 -8.60 3.06 4.25
C PHE A 196 -7.63 4.25 4.15
N ASN A 197 -7.66 4.93 2.99
CA ASN A 197 -6.92 6.15 2.71
C ASN A 197 -7.08 7.18 3.85
N SER A 198 -5.96 7.56 4.45
CA SER A 198 -5.85 8.41 5.64
C SER A 198 -4.40 8.93 5.76
N ALA A 199 -4.19 10.01 6.51
CA ALA A 199 -2.85 10.56 6.70
C ALA A 199 -1.93 9.56 7.40
N GLU A 200 -2.47 8.84 8.40
CA GLU A 200 -1.77 7.82 9.18
C GLU A 200 -1.36 6.60 8.34
N TRP A 201 -2.13 6.27 7.29
CA TRP A 201 -1.75 5.24 6.31
C TRP A 201 -0.47 5.65 5.56
N PHE A 202 -0.47 6.85 4.97
CA PHE A 202 0.68 7.38 4.23
C PHE A 202 1.92 7.60 5.10
N ILE A 203 1.71 8.12 6.32
CA ILE A 203 2.78 8.27 7.32
C ILE A 203 3.39 6.90 7.65
N SER A 204 2.55 5.88 7.88
CA SER A 204 3.01 4.53 8.22
C SER A 204 3.77 3.85 7.08
N ASP A 205 3.34 4.05 5.84
CA ASP A 205 3.99 3.50 4.63
C ASP A 205 5.41 4.04 4.49
N ILE A 206 5.56 5.37 4.44
CA ILE A 206 6.88 6.00 4.34
C ILE A 206 7.71 5.71 5.60
N ALA A 207 7.14 5.74 6.80
CA ALA A 207 7.87 5.46 8.03
C ALA A 207 8.42 4.03 8.10
N ALA A 208 7.69 3.04 7.58
CA ALA A 208 8.17 1.67 7.47
C ALA A 208 9.39 1.58 6.53
N ILE A 209 9.32 2.28 5.40
CA ILE A 209 10.41 2.40 4.42
C ILE A 209 11.63 3.09 5.05
N LEU A 210 11.46 4.23 5.73
CA LEU A 210 12.57 4.94 6.40
C LEU A 210 13.23 4.12 7.50
N ALA A 211 12.45 3.34 8.26
CA ALA A 211 12.96 2.40 9.26
C ALA A 211 13.60 1.13 8.65
N GLY A 212 13.59 0.98 7.32
CA GLY A 212 14.19 -0.13 6.60
C GLY A 212 13.42 -1.45 6.70
N GLY A 213 12.16 -1.41 7.09
CA GLY A 213 11.21 -2.51 6.92
C GLY A 213 10.59 -2.48 5.52
N PHE A 214 9.63 -3.38 5.28
CA PHE A 214 8.75 -3.29 4.11
C PHE A 214 7.45 -2.59 4.49
N ALA A 215 7.01 -1.62 3.70
CA ALA A 215 5.62 -1.18 3.74
C ALA A 215 4.73 -2.24 3.10
N VAL A 216 3.65 -2.65 3.79
CA VAL A 216 2.78 -3.75 3.33
C VAL A 216 1.31 -3.37 3.47
N GLY A 217 0.68 -2.95 2.39
CA GLY A 217 -0.76 -2.70 2.35
C GLY A 217 -1.57 -3.99 2.51
N ILE A 218 -2.56 -3.99 3.41
CA ILE A 218 -3.51 -5.09 3.61
C ILE A 218 -4.92 -4.59 3.33
N TYR A 219 -5.65 -5.26 2.43
CA TYR A 219 -7.00 -4.84 2.05
C TYR A 219 -7.98 -4.88 3.23
N THR A 220 -8.75 -3.81 3.40
CA THR A 220 -9.78 -3.68 4.44
C THR A 220 -10.93 -4.68 4.32
N THR A 221 -11.04 -5.36 3.17
CA THR A 221 -11.99 -6.43 2.85
C THR A 221 -11.48 -7.83 3.18
N ASN A 222 -10.17 -8.02 3.46
CA ASN A 222 -9.61 -9.34 3.80
C ASN A 222 -10.28 -9.95 5.04
N SER A 223 -10.45 -11.28 5.03
CA SER A 223 -10.82 -12.05 6.23
C SER A 223 -9.64 -12.11 7.23
N PRO A 224 -9.85 -12.53 8.49
CA PRO A 224 -8.77 -12.77 9.45
C PRO A 224 -7.66 -13.68 8.90
N GLU A 225 -8.02 -14.75 8.20
CA GLU A 225 -7.10 -15.73 7.60
C GLU A 225 -6.29 -15.13 6.45
N ALA A 226 -6.92 -14.28 5.63
CA ALA A 226 -6.21 -13.55 4.57
C ALA A 226 -5.26 -12.47 5.15
N CYS A 227 -5.62 -11.84 6.27
CA CYS A 227 -4.70 -10.97 7.01
C CYS A 227 -3.55 -11.77 7.64
N GLN A 228 -3.82 -12.94 8.22
CA GLN A 228 -2.82 -13.85 8.77
C GLN A 228 -1.78 -14.22 7.70
N TYR A 229 -2.24 -14.71 6.56
CA TYR A 229 -1.37 -15.11 5.45
C TYR A 229 -0.42 -13.98 5.00
N VAL A 230 -0.95 -12.76 4.82
CA VAL A 230 -0.13 -11.60 4.45
C VAL A 230 0.91 -11.29 5.54
N ALA A 231 0.48 -11.24 6.81
CA ALA A 231 1.35 -10.91 7.94
C ALA A 231 2.44 -11.97 8.19
N GLU A 232 2.14 -13.27 8.03
CA GLU A 232 3.14 -14.34 8.08
C GLU A 232 4.12 -14.23 6.90
N ASN A 233 3.61 -14.03 5.68
CA ASN A 233 4.42 -14.04 4.47
C ASN A 233 5.43 -12.88 4.41
N CYS A 234 5.05 -11.69 4.90
CA CYS A 234 5.97 -10.54 5.03
C CYS A 234 6.74 -10.50 6.37
N LYS A 235 6.57 -11.51 7.24
CA LYS A 235 7.12 -11.56 8.60
C LYS A 235 6.80 -10.29 9.41
N ALA A 236 5.54 -9.84 9.36
CA ALA A 236 5.11 -8.58 9.95
C ALA A 236 5.57 -8.46 11.41
N ASN A 237 6.36 -7.43 11.69
CA ASN A 237 6.79 -7.09 13.05
C ASN A 237 5.79 -6.16 13.72
N ILE A 238 5.11 -5.34 12.93
CA ILE A 238 4.17 -4.33 13.40
C ILE A 238 2.96 -4.34 12.46
N ILE A 239 1.75 -4.19 13.00
CA ILE A 239 0.54 -4.00 12.20
C ILE A 239 -0.18 -2.73 12.63
N VAL A 240 -0.32 -1.79 11.71
CA VAL A 240 -1.11 -0.57 11.84
C VAL A 240 -2.52 -0.87 11.31
N VAL A 241 -3.54 -0.64 12.13
CA VAL A 241 -4.96 -0.91 11.83
C VAL A 241 -5.78 0.36 11.97
N GLU A 242 -6.74 0.58 11.07
CA GLU A 242 -7.58 1.79 11.13
C GLU A 242 -8.32 1.88 12.46
N ASN A 243 -9.21 0.94 12.73
CA ASN A 243 -10.19 1.04 13.79
C ASN A 243 -10.46 -0.34 14.41
N GLN A 244 -11.35 -0.38 15.39
CA GLN A 244 -11.66 -1.59 16.14
C GLN A 244 -12.08 -2.77 15.25
N LYS A 245 -12.76 -2.55 14.10
CA LYS A 245 -13.18 -3.62 13.18
C LYS A 245 -11.97 -4.30 12.53
N GLN A 246 -10.96 -3.52 12.16
CA GLN A 246 -9.72 -4.06 11.58
C GLN A 246 -8.84 -4.71 12.66
N LEU A 247 -8.75 -4.09 13.84
CA LEU A 247 -8.07 -4.66 15.01
C LEU A 247 -8.60 -6.07 15.35
N GLN A 248 -9.92 -6.26 15.38
CA GLN A 248 -10.52 -7.58 15.70
C GLN A 248 -10.12 -8.69 14.71
N LYS A 249 -9.79 -8.38 13.46
CA LYS A 249 -9.29 -9.39 12.50
C LYS A 249 -7.91 -9.89 12.88
N ILE A 250 -7.02 -9.00 13.33
CA ILE A 250 -5.67 -9.36 13.75
C ILE A 250 -5.70 -10.11 15.08
N LEU A 251 -6.53 -9.68 16.03
CA LEU A 251 -6.67 -10.35 17.33
C LEU A 251 -7.21 -11.79 17.23
N GLN A 252 -7.98 -12.12 16.18
CA GLN A 252 -8.46 -13.49 15.90
C GLN A 252 -7.36 -14.46 15.41
N VAL A 253 -6.19 -13.94 15.04
CA VAL A 253 -5.06 -14.72 14.49
C VAL A 253 -3.72 -14.37 15.14
N GLU A 254 -3.72 -13.55 16.20
CA GLU A 254 -2.53 -13.02 16.88
C GLU A 254 -1.61 -14.15 17.39
N ASP A 255 -2.19 -15.27 17.83
CA ASP A 255 -1.51 -16.48 18.28
C ASP A 255 -0.67 -17.16 17.19
N LYS A 256 -0.96 -16.87 15.92
CA LYS A 256 -0.29 -17.44 14.73
C LYS A 256 0.72 -16.49 14.10
N LEU A 257 0.95 -15.31 14.68
CA LEU A 257 1.86 -14.29 14.14
C LEU A 257 3.16 -14.20 14.98
N PRO A 258 4.09 -15.19 14.87
CA PRO A 258 5.26 -15.30 15.77
C PRO A 258 6.28 -14.16 15.64
N HIS A 259 6.13 -13.31 14.63
CA HIS A 259 6.98 -12.14 14.41
C HIS A 259 6.37 -10.83 14.92
N LEU A 260 5.07 -10.81 15.24
CA LEU A 260 4.34 -9.61 15.63
C LEU A 260 4.75 -9.13 17.03
N LYS A 261 5.18 -7.88 17.11
CA LYS A 261 5.68 -7.21 18.31
C LYS A 261 4.76 -6.10 18.80
N ALA A 262 4.03 -5.45 17.89
CA ALA A 262 3.10 -4.36 18.22
C ALA A 262 1.94 -4.23 17.22
N ILE A 263 0.80 -3.75 17.72
CA ILE A 263 -0.36 -3.33 16.93
C ILE A 263 -0.65 -1.86 17.25
N ILE A 264 -0.90 -1.02 16.24
CA ILE A 264 -1.26 0.39 16.40
C ILE A 264 -2.66 0.61 15.82
N GLN A 265 -3.63 1.02 16.63
CA GLN A 265 -4.94 1.50 16.14
C GLN A 265 -4.88 3.02 15.98
N TYR A 266 -5.20 3.54 14.79
CA TYR A 266 -5.05 4.97 14.51
C TYR A 266 -6.33 5.81 14.52
N LYS A 267 -7.50 5.18 14.51
CA LYS A 267 -8.80 5.83 14.59
C LYS A 267 -9.64 5.21 15.69
N ASP A 268 -10.51 6.04 16.28
CA ASP A 268 -11.34 5.73 17.44
C ASP A 268 -10.54 5.37 18.72
N ALA A 269 -11.19 5.48 19.88
CA ALA A 269 -10.60 4.99 21.12
C ALA A 269 -10.47 3.46 21.11
N LEU A 270 -9.42 2.93 21.75
CA LEU A 270 -9.32 1.51 22.05
C LEU A 270 -10.47 1.10 22.99
N LYS A 271 -11.24 0.05 22.64
CA LYS A 271 -12.26 -0.47 23.56
C LYS A 271 -11.65 -1.20 24.77
N GLU A 272 -10.48 -1.77 24.58
CA GLU A 272 -9.72 -2.49 25.60
C GLU A 272 -8.23 -2.24 25.37
N LYS A 273 -7.49 -1.88 26.42
CA LYS A 273 -6.04 -1.71 26.37
C LYS A 273 -5.37 -3.07 26.62
N ARG A 274 -4.47 -3.47 25.74
CA ARG A 274 -3.68 -4.71 25.83
C ARG A 274 -2.17 -4.37 25.87
N PRO A 275 -1.32 -5.27 26.38
CA PRO A 275 0.12 -5.21 26.07
C PRO A 275 0.32 -5.14 24.55
N ASN A 276 1.37 -4.43 24.11
CA ASN A 276 1.75 -4.30 22.70
C ASN A 276 0.68 -3.65 21.77
N LEU A 277 -0.45 -3.17 22.29
CA LEU A 277 -1.49 -2.46 21.56
C LEU A 277 -1.44 -0.96 21.90
N TYR A 278 -1.24 -0.12 20.89
CA TYR A 278 -1.06 1.33 21.02
C TYR A 278 -2.14 2.10 20.25
N THR A 279 -2.53 3.27 20.77
CA THR A 279 -3.16 4.32 19.97
C THR A 279 -2.11 5.00 19.08
N TRP A 280 -2.55 5.72 18.04
CA TRP A 280 -1.65 6.56 17.24
C TRP A 280 -0.88 7.59 18.09
N ALA A 281 -1.54 8.22 19.06
CA ALA A 281 -0.89 9.20 19.93
C ALA A 281 0.24 8.57 20.77
N GLU A 282 -0.02 7.44 21.41
CA GLU A 282 1.01 6.70 22.16
C GLU A 282 2.14 6.23 21.23
N PHE A 283 1.81 5.73 20.03
CA PHE A 283 2.79 5.34 19.04
C PHE A 283 3.69 6.51 18.62
N MET A 284 3.14 7.68 18.31
CA MET A 284 3.92 8.86 17.93
C MET A 284 4.75 9.43 19.09
N GLU A 285 4.33 9.24 20.34
CA GLU A 285 5.10 9.62 21.53
C GLU A 285 6.40 8.81 21.65
N LEU A 286 6.36 7.50 21.37
CA LEU A 286 7.51 6.59 21.49
C LEU A 286 8.74 7.01 20.66
N GLY A 287 8.54 7.74 19.57
CA GLY A 287 9.60 8.17 18.65
C GLY A 287 9.95 9.65 18.76
N ARG A 288 9.22 10.45 19.55
CA ARG A 288 9.43 11.90 19.61
C ARG A 288 10.83 12.26 20.12
N ASP A 289 11.20 11.67 21.26
CA ASP A 289 12.45 11.97 21.97
C ASP A 289 13.58 10.97 21.65
N GLU A 290 13.34 10.00 20.76
CA GLU A 290 14.39 9.08 20.30
C GLU A 290 15.42 9.83 19.43
N PRO A 291 16.72 9.52 19.55
CA PRO A 291 17.76 10.16 18.76
C PRO A 291 17.60 9.82 17.28
N ASP A 292 17.98 10.76 16.40
CA ASP A 292 17.88 10.57 14.95
C ASP A 292 18.98 9.66 14.37
N ALA A 293 20.15 9.61 15.00
CA ALA A 293 21.33 8.92 14.47
C ALA A 293 21.13 7.42 14.12
N PRO A 294 20.39 6.60 14.90
CA PRO A 294 20.07 5.23 14.51
C PRO A 294 19.20 5.14 13.25
N LEU A 295 18.23 6.04 13.09
CA LEU A 295 17.39 6.10 11.89
C LEU A 295 18.21 6.59 10.68
N ASP A 296 19.05 7.61 10.85
CA ASP A 296 19.88 8.14 9.76
C ASP A 296 20.91 7.12 9.25
N ALA A 297 21.47 6.30 10.14
CA ALA A 297 22.33 5.18 9.76
C ALA A 297 21.58 4.12 8.93
N ILE A 298 20.31 3.84 9.27
CA ILE A 298 19.44 2.93 8.54
C ILE A 298 19.09 3.49 7.16
N ILE A 299 18.66 4.76 7.08
CA ILE A 299 18.33 5.44 5.82
C ILE A 299 19.55 5.49 4.90
N SER A 300 20.72 5.84 5.43
CA SER A 300 21.98 5.92 4.65
C SER A 300 22.49 4.57 4.16
N SER A 301 22.00 3.46 4.71
CA SER A 301 22.34 2.10 4.28
C SER A 301 21.45 1.56 3.13
N GLN A 302 20.34 2.25 2.82
CA GLN A 302 19.41 1.84 1.77
C GLN A 302 19.95 2.17 0.38
N LYS A 303 19.57 1.36 -0.61
CA LYS A 303 19.94 1.56 -2.01
C LYS A 303 18.70 1.51 -2.91
N PRO A 304 18.70 2.22 -4.06
CA PRO A 304 17.57 2.26 -4.97
C PRO A 304 17.05 0.85 -5.36
N ASN A 305 18.00 -0.08 -5.58
CA ASN A 305 17.76 -1.45 -6.03
C ASN A 305 17.45 -2.47 -4.93
N GLN A 306 17.06 -2.04 -3.73
CA GLN A 306 16.59 -2.89 -2.63
C GLN A 306 15.07 -2.81 -2.50
N CYS A 307 14.42 -3.93 -2.15
CA CYS A 307 12.99 -4.00 -1.89
C CYS A 307 12.59 -3.10 -0.70
N CYS A 308 11.54 -2.29 -0.85
CA CYS A 308 11.01 -1.45 0.22
C CYS A 308 9.48 -1.55 0.41
N SER A 309 8.74 -2.08 -0.56
CA SER A 309 7.29 -2.27 -0.47
C SER A 309 6.87 -3.64 -0.99
N LEU A 310 5.80 -4.21 -0.40
CA LEU A 310 5.17 -5.45 -0.83
C LEU A 310 3.68 -5.22 -1.14
N ILE A 311 3.31 -5.34 -2.41
CA ILE A 311 1.91 -5.26 -2.85
C ILE A 311 1.35 -6.66 -3.02
N TYR A 312 0.39 -7.05 -2.18
CA TYR A 312 -0.28 -8.35 -2.29
C TYR A 312 -1.38 -8.31 -3.34
N THR A 313 -1.30 -9.21 -4.32
CA THR A 313 -2.31 -9.35 -5.38
C THR A 313 -3.02 -10.69 -5.27
N SER A 314 -4.33 -10.72 -5.53
CA SER A 314 -5.09 -11.97 -5.68
C SER A 314 -4.65 -12.68 -6.94
N GLY A 315 -3.76 -13.67 -6.81
CA GLY A 315 -3.33 -14.49 -7.93
C GLY A 315 -4.49 -15.28 -8.54
N THR A 316 -4.45 -15.51 -9.85
CA THR A 316 -5.52 -16.20 -10.61
C THR A 316 -5.77 -17.66 -10.20
N THR A 317 -4.92 -18.23 -9.33
CA THR A 317 -4.84 -19.69 -9.07
C THR A 317 -4.50 -20.06 -7.61
N GLY A 318 -4.56 -19.14 -6.64
CA GLY A 318 -4.27 -19.49 -5.24
C GLY A 318 -4.09 -18.32 -4.29
N GLN A 319 -3.35 -18.55 -3.21
CA GLN A 319 -3.04 -17.55 -2.18
C GLN A 319 -2.42 -16.27 -2.78
N PRO A 320 -2.64 -15.10 -2.16
CA PRO A 320 -2.09 -13.83 -2.63
C PRO A 320 -0.56 -13.87 -2.79
N LYS A 321 -0.03 -13.11 -3.75
CA LYS A 321 1.43 -13.01 -3.96
C LYS A 321 1.90 -11.60 -3.65
N GLY A 322 2.90 -11.49 -2.77
CA GLY A 322 3.59 -10.23 -2.50
C GLY A 322 4.49 -9.86 -3.67
N VAL A 323 4.10 -8.86 -4.44
CA VAL A 323 4.94 -8.24 -5.47
C VAL A 323 5.95 -7.35 -4.76
N MET A 324 7.23 -7.67 -4.91
CA MET A 324 8.34 -6.88 -4.38
C MET A 324 8.57 -5.66 -5.28
N LEU A 325 8.52 -4.46 -4.68
CA LEU A 325 8.91 -3.22 -5.32
C LEU A 325 10.19 -2.69 -4.67
N SER A 326 11.20 -2.42 -5.49
CA SER A 326 12.41 -1.72 -5.05
C SER A 326 12.18 -0.21 -4.94
N HIS A 327 13.07 0.49 -4.25
CA HIS A 327 12.95 1.94 -4.09
C HIS A 327 13.00 2.72 -5.42
N ASP A 328 13.50 2.11 -6.51
CA ASP A 328 13.55 2.67 -7.87
C ASP A 328 12.37 2.29 -8.79
N ASN A 329 11.33 1.61 -8.28
CA ASN A 329 10.11 1.27 -9.03
C ASN A 329 9.01 2.34 -8.93
#